data_AF-A0A5K1BGK2-F1
#
_entry.id   AF-A0A5K1BGK2-F1
#
_cell.length_a   1.000
_cell.length_b   1.000
_cell.length_c   1.000
_cell.angle_alpha   90.00
_cell.angle_beta   90.00
_cell.angle_gamma   90.00
#
_symmetry.space_group_name_H-M   'P 1'
#
loop_
_entity.id
_entity.type
_entity.pdbx_description
1 polymer ?
#
loop_
_entity_poly.entity_id
_entity_poly.type
_entity_poly.pdbx_seq_one_letter_code
_entity_poly.pdbx_strand_id
1 'polypeptide(L)'
;SYFMWDSFTSGIAVSIMRNGHVHNGENDFAEMGYRNITVVTSNTPYGIYDGSNPFFDDRTVPKFHLQKGGVHSGHVQMGLLDLFCLVKNGKGKCQ
;
A
#
# COMPACT_ATOMS: atom_id res chain seq x y z
N SER A 1 6.33 -11.03 9.82
CA SER A 1 6.45 -11.18 8.35
C SER A 1 5.49 -10.19 7.71
N TYR A 2 5.86 -9.50 6.61
CA TYR A 2 4.93 -8.63 5.87
C TYR A 2 4.63 -9.35 4.55
N PHE A 3 3.41 -9.84 4.40
CA PHE A 3 2.99 -10.56 3.20
C PHE A 3 2.18 -9.59 2.34
N MET A 4 2.85 -8.89 1.41
CA MET A 4 2.18 -7.97 0.48
C MET A 4 1.06 -8.65 -0.31
N TRP A 5 1.19 -9.96 -0.55
CA TRP A 5 0.17 -10.77 -1.21
C TRP A 5 -1.17 -10.80 -0.47
N ASP A 6 -1.17 -10.82 0.87
CA ASP A 6 -2.42 -10.88 1.64
C ASP A 6 -3.24 -9.59 1.48
N SER A 7 -2.59 -8.44 1.62
CA SER A 7 -3.24 -7.14 1.43
C SER A 7 -3.62 -6.88 -0.04
N PHE A 8 -2.79 -7.30 -0.99
CA PHE A 8 -3.09 -7.17 -2.41
C PHE A 8 -4.32 -8.00 -2.83
N THR A 9 -4.34 -9.28 -2.46
CA THR A 9 -5.48 -10.17 -2.72
C THR A 9 -6.73 -9.71 -1.97
N SER A 10 -6.60 -9.24 -0.73
CA SER A 10 -7.71 -8.62 0.01
C SER A 10 -8.26 -7.37 -0.70
N GLY A 11 -7.38 -6.54 -1.27
CA GLY A 11 -7.76 -5.36 -2.06
C GLY A 11 -8.55 -5.72 -3.32
N ILE A 12 -8.11 -6.77 -4.04
CA ILE A 12 -8.86 -7.32 -5.18
C ILE A 12 -10.24 -7.80 -4.73
N ALA A 13 -10.31 -8.60 -3.67
CA ALA A 13 -11.57 -9.13 -3.15
C ALA A 13 -12.54 -8.00 -2.73
N VAL A 14 -12.05 -6.97 -2.02
CA VAL A 14 -12.86 -5.79 -1.63
C VAL A 14 -13.33 -5.00 -2.85
N SER A 15 -12.48 -4.84 -3.85
CA SER A 15 -12.87 -4.17 -5.10
C SER A 15 -14.00 -4.92 -5.81
N ILE A 16 -13.92 -6.25 -5.89
CA ILE A 16 -14.96 -7.11 -6.47
C ILE A 16 -16.25 -7.02 -5.64
N MET A 17 -16.18 -7.13 -4.32
CA MET A 17 -17.35 -7.03 -3.45
C MET A 17 -18.05 -5.67 -3.56
N ARG A 18 -17.28 -4.58 -3.71
CA ARG A 18 -17.80 -3.22 -3.85
C ARG A 18 -18.41 -2.95 -5.23
N ASN A 19 -17.81 -3.48 -6.29
CA ASN A 19 -18.16 -3.17 -7.67
C ASN A 19 -18.88 -4.33 -8.41
N GLY A 20 -19.19 -5.42 -7.72
CA GLY A 20 -19.59 -6.70 -8.32
C GLY A 20 -20.80 -6.66 -9.25
N HIS A 21 -21.69 -5.66 -9.10
CA HIS A 21 -22.83 -5.47 -9.99
C HIS A 21 -22.50 -4.81 -11.34
N VAL A 22 -21.38 -4.07 -11.44
CA VAL A 22 -21.09 -3.24 -12.63
C VAL A 22 -20.38 -4.05 -13.71
N HIS A 23 -19.59 -5.07 -13.34
CA HIS A 23 -18.78 -5.87 -14.26
C HIS A 23 -18.73 -7.37 -13.90
N ASN A 24 -19.76 -7.92 -13.25
CA ASN A 24 -19.81 -9.34 -12.87
C ASN A 24 -18.59 -9.81 -12.04
N GLY A 25 -18.02 -8.89 -11.26
CA GLY A 25 -16.82 -9.15 -10.44
C GLY A 25 -15.48 -9.16 -11.20
N GLU A 26 -15.41 -8.67 -12.44
CA GLU A 26 -14.14 -8.47 -13.14
C GLU A 26 -13.28 -7.36 -12.51
N ASN A 27 -11.98 -7.57 -12.48
CA ASN A 27 -10.96 -6.64 -12.03
C ASN A 27 -9.65 -6.94 -12.77
N ASP A 28 -8.93 -5.90 -13.22
CA ASP A 28 -7.67 -6.00 -13.99
C ASP A 28 -6.57 -6.84 -13.31
N PHE A 29 -6.70 -7.06 -12.00
CA PHE A 29 -5.79 -7.81 -11.15
C PHE A 29 -6.39 -9.13 -10.62
N ALA A 30 -7.63 -9.48 -10.98
CA ALA A 30 -8.25 -10.75 -10.59
C ALA A 30 -7.71 -11.96 -11.36
N GLU A 31 -7.15 -11.74 -12.56
CA GLU A 31 -6.47 -12.77 -13.33
C GLU A 31 -4.99 -12.87 -12.92
N MET A 32 -4.55 -14.08 -12.60
CA MET A 32 -3.16 -14.33 -12.22
C MET A 32 -2.28 -14.40 -13.47
N GLY A 33 -1.38 -13.42 -13.61
CA GLY A 33 -0.38 -13.38 -14.67
C GLY A 33 0.88 -12.64 -14.24
N TYR A 34 1.98 -12.86 -14.95
CA TYR A 34 3.22 -12.10 -14.70
C TYR A 34 3.01 -10.63 -15.08
N ARG A 35 3.04 -9.75 -14.07
CA ARG A 35 2.92 -8.30 -14.21
C ARG A 35 4.07 -7.63 -13.48
N ASN A 36 4.62 -6.55 -14.05
CA ASN A 36 5.57 -5.70 -13.34
C ASN A 36 4.80 -4.86 -12.32
N ILE A 37 4.97 -5.15 -11.02
CA ILE A 37 4.35 -4.39 -9.94
C ILE A 37 5.35 -3.37 -9.44
N THR A 38 5.04 -2.09 -9.62
CA THR A 38 5.80 -0.98 -9.00
C THR A 38 5.09 -0.58 -7.71
N VAL A 39 5.74 -0.78 -6.58
CA VAL A 39 5.21 -0.36 -5.28
C VAL A 39 5.63 1.08 -5.02
N VAL A 40 4.68 2.00 -4.97
CA VAL A 40 4.93 3.39 -4.55
C VAL A 40 4.40 3.56 -3.14
N THR A 41 5.22 4.08 -2.23
CA THR A 41 4.80 4.37 -0.84
C THR A 41 4.30 5.80 -0.75
N SER A 42 3.21 6.04 -0.01
CA SER A 42 2.54 7.33 -0.02
C SER A 42 2.96 8.20 1.17
N ASN A 43 3.48 9.38 0.87
CA ASN A 43 3.32 10.57 1.69
C ASN A 43 3.45 11.79 0.78
N THR A 44 2.89 12.93 1.15
CA THR A 44 3.15 14.18 0.44
C THR A 44 4.05 15.06 1.29
N PRO A 45 5.19 15.52 0.76
CA PRO A 45 5.79 15.14 -0.53
C PRO A 45 6.32 13.70 -0.56
N TYR A 46 6.26 13.05 -1.72
CA TYR A 46 6.56 11.62 -1.90
C TYR A 46 7.99 11.26 -1.51
N GLY A 47 8.14 10.16 -0.76
CA GLY A 47 9.43 9.63 -0.37
C GLY A 47 10.05 10.34 0.84
N ILE A 48 9.29 11.14 1.61
CA ILE A 48 9.76 11.63 2.90
C ILE A 48 9.80 10.48 3.91
N TYR A 49 10.78 10.48 4.82
CA TYR A 49 10.75 9.58 5.97
C TYR A 49 10.16 10.30 7.18
N ASP A 50 8.99 9.90 7.63
CA ASP A 50 8.29 10.46 8.80
C ASP A 50 8.21 9.48 9.98
N GLY A 51 8.94 8.36 9.90
CA GLY A 51 8.93 7.29 10.90
C GLY A 51 7.76 6.31 10.77
N SER A 52 6.78 6.56 9.90
CA SER A 52 5.61 5.68 9.79
C SER A 52 5.83 4.45 8.90
N ASN A 53 6.97 4.36 8.21
CA ASN A 53 7.25 3.28 7.27
C ASN A 53 7.97 2.10 7.95
N PRO A 54 7.33 0.93 8.10
CA PRO A 54 7.90 -0.23 8.79
C PRO A 54 9.10 -0.88 8.08
N PHE A 55 9.41 -0.49 6.83
CA PHE A 55 10.62 -0.94 6.13
C PHE A 55 11.88 -0.25 6.63
N PHE A 56 11.75 0.92 7.26
CA PHE A 56 12.85 1.71 7.81
C PHE A 56 12.75 1.89 9.32
N ASP A 57 11.53 1.99 9.84
CA ASP A 57 11.31 2.29 11.25
C ASP A 57 11.80 1.15 12.15
N ASP A 58 12.44 1.53 13.27
CA ASP A 58 13.13 0.65 14.22
C ASP A 58 14.12 -0.35 13.58
N ARG A 59 14.75 0.01 12.45
CA ARG A 59 15.72 -0.84 11.75
C ARG A 59 17.05 -0.16 11.48
N THR A 60 18.14 -0.86 11.81
CA THR A 60 19.49 -0.47 11.41
C THR A 60 19.73 -0.70 9.91
N VAL A 61 19.15 -1.77 9.35
CA VAL A 61 19.21 -2.09 7.92
C VAL A 61 17.79 -2.12 7.35
N PRO A 62 17.47 -1.27 6.35
CA PRO A 62 16.15 -1.26 5.72
C PRO A 62 15.79 -2.61 5.08
N LYS A 63 14.51 -2.94 5.08
CA LYS A 63 14.03 -4.11 4.32
C LYS A 63 14.17 -3.89 2.82
N PHE A 64 14.27 -5.00 2.07
CA PHE A 64 14.34 -5.01 0.60
C PHE A 64 15.46 -4.16 -0.01
N HIS A 65 16.52 -3.86 0.78
CA HIS A 65 17.62 -2.98 0.39
C HIS A 65 17.14 -1.58 -0.07
N LEU A 66 16.04 -1.08 0.51
CA LEU A 66 15.54 0.25 0.21
C LEU A 66 16.47 1.34 0.74
N GLN A 67 16.51 2.47 0.03
CA GLN A 67 17.30 3.64 0.42
C GLN A 67 16.46 4.59 1.28
N LYS A 68 16.98 4.96 2.45
CA LYS A 68 16.33 5.94 3.35
C LYS A 68 16.37 7.32 2.69
N GLY A 69 15.23 8.00 2.65
CA GLY A 69 15.05 9.25 1.90
C GLY A 69 14.87 9.07 0.39
N GLY A 70 14.80 7.82 -0.09
CA GLY A 70 14.42 7.50 -1.47
C GLY A 70 12.91 7.48 -1.68
N VAL A 71 12.49 7.19 -2.92
CA VAL A 71 11.08 7.21 -3.37
C VAL A 71 10.14 6.28 -2.60
N HIS A 72 10.69 5.28 -1.89
CA HIS A 72 9.92 4.31 -1.09
C HIS A 72 9.91 4.62 0.41
N SER A 73 10.38 5.80 0.84
CA SER A 73 10.49 6.12 2.28
C SER A 73 9.17 6.55 2.92
N GLY A 74 8.14 6.80 2.11
CA GLY A 74 6.82 7.21 2.57
C GLY A 74 6.08 6.11 3.31
N HIS A 75 4.92 6.43 3.89
CA HIS A 75 4.14 5.46 4.65
C HIS A 75 3.74 4.25 3.79
N VAL A 76 3.75 3.07 4.41
CA VAL A 76 3.26 1.83 3.80
C VAL A 76 1.95 1.49 4.50
N GLN A 77 0.85 1.59 3.76
CA GLN A 77 -0.47 1.23 4.28
C GLN A 77 -0.46 -0.22 4.79
N MET A 78 -0.74 -0.39 6.07
CA MET A 78 -0.69 -1.69 6.76
C MET A 78 -2.04 -2.43 6.72
N GLY A 79 -3.11 -1.76 6.31
CA GLY A 79 -4.44 -2.36 6.17
C GLY A 79 -5.51 -1.36 5.72
N LEU A 80 -6.76 -1.84 5.56
CA LEU A 80 -7.90 -0.99 5.19
C LEU A 80 -8.25 0.05 6.25
N LEU A 81 -7.99 -0.30 7.52
CA LEU A 81 -8.27 0.55 8.68
C LEU A 81 -7.00 1.22 9.23
N ASP A 82 -6.01 1.45 8.37
CA ASP A 82 -4.78 2.11 8.79
C ASP A 82 -5.06 3.54 9.27
N LEU A 83 -4.95 3.75 10.59
CA LEU A 83 -5.21 5.04 11.23
C LEU A 83 -4.25 6.14 10.76
N PHE A 84 -3.07 5.78 10.25
CA PHE A 84 -2.18 6.77 9.67
C PHE A 84 -2.77 7.34 8.38
N CYS A 85 -3.32 6.46 7.53
CA CYS A 85 -3.96 6.85 6.28
C CYS A 85 -5.36 7.44 6.49
N LEU A 86 -6.11 6.98 7.49
CA LEU A 86 -7.46 7.43 7.81
C LEU A 86 -7.45 8.72 8.64
N VAL A 87 -7.59 9.86 7.96
CA VAL A 87 -7.69 11.17 8.61
C VAL A 87 -9.16 11.52 8.88
N LYS A 88 -9.43 12.13 10.04
CA LYS A 88 -10.80 12.50 10.49
C LYS A 88 -11.60 13.37 9.51
N ASN A 89 -10.96 14.06 8.57
CA ASN A 89 -11.61 14.93 7.58
C ASN A 89 -11.88 14.28 6.21
N GLY A 90 -11.81 12.94 6.10
CA GLY A 90 -12.25 12.20 4.91
C GLY A 90 -11.27 12.20 3.72
N LYS A 91 -10.26 13.07 3.71
CA LYS A 91 -9.15 13.00 2.76
C LYS A 91 -7.99 12.22 3.39
N GLY A 92 -7.71 11.02 2.89
CA GLY A 92 -6.63 10.17 3.39
C GLY A 92 -5.25 10.82 3.22
N LYS A 93 -4.33 10.63 4.19
CA LYS A 93 -2.92 11.08 4.06
C LYS A 93 -2.15 10.29 3.00
N CYS A 94 -2.57 9.05 2.81
CA CYS A 94 -2.07 8.11 1.82
C CYS A 94 -2.92 8.24 0.57
N GLN A 95 -2.63 9.23 -0.27
CA GLN A 95 -3.29 9.44 -1.56
C GLN A 95 -2.29 9.29 -2.68
#